data_AF-A0A1Q8CKN3-F1
#
_entry.id   AF-A0A1Q8CKN3-F1
#
_cell.length_a   1.000
_cell.length_b   1.000
_cell.length_c   1.000
_cell.angle_alpha   90.00
_cell.angle_beta   90.00
_cell.angle_gamma   90.00
#
_symmetry.space_group_name_H-M   'P 1'
#
loop_
_entity.id
_entity.type
_entity.pdbx_description
1 polymer ?
#
loop_
_entity_poly.entity_id
_entity_poly.type
_entity_poly.pdbx_seq_one_letter_code
_entity_poly.pdbx_strand_id
1 'polypeptide(L)'
;MEGRRVPNPPHPLPDTQPVAVVAMSRAMSRSDSSAEISGLQVCIMNTTAQIDAALDADDRRAFRVWCLRRASLIARVERVLVEAATAA
;
A
#
# COMPACT_ATOMS: atom_id res chain seq x y z
N MET A 1 -4.94 53.39 42.09
CA MET A 1 -4.83 52.02 42.66
C MET A 1 -6.26 51.49 42.68
N GLU A 2 -6.68 50.43 42.01
CA GLU A 2 -6.02 49.22 41.50
C GLU A 2 -6.70 48.78 40.18
N GLY A 3 -5.91 48.27 39.24
CA GLY A 3 -6.38 47.74 37.96
C GLY A 3 -7.03 46.36 38.12
N ARG A 4 -8.25 46.20 37.59
CA ARG A 4 -8.91 44.90 37.45
C ARG A 4 -8.15 44.04 36.43
N ARG A 5 -7.44 43.01 36.89
CA ARG A 5 -6.93 41.94 36.01
C ARG A 5 -8.04 40.94 35.73
N VAL A 6 -8.37 40.76 34.44
CA VAL A 6 -9.16 39.64 33.95
C VAL A 6 -8.22 38.44 33.80
N PRO A 7 -8.50 37.26 34.39
CA PRO A 7 -7.75 36.06 34.05
C PRO A 7 -8.16 35.58 32.65
N ASN A 8 -7.20 35.53 31.73
CA ASN A 8 -7.35 34.96 30.39
C ASN A 8 -7.85 33.50 30.48
N PRO A 9 -8.68 33.04 29.52
CA PRO A 9 -8.99 31.62 29.38
C PRO A 9 -7.69 30.84 29.07
N PRO A 10 -7.55 29.59 29.55
CA PRO A 10 -6.41 28.78 29.17
C PRO A 10 -6.46 28.51 27.66
N HIS A 11 -5.42 28.97 26.97
CA HIS A 11 -5.12 28.52 25.60
C HIS A 11 -5.04 26.99 25.59
N PRO A 12 -5.68 26.29 24.64
CA PRO A 12 -5.43 24.87 24.45
C PRO A 12 -3.98 24.69 23.97
N LEU A 13 -3.16 23.99 24.76
CA LEU A 13 -1.83 23.52 24.39
C LEU A 13 -1.95 22.57 23.19
N PRO A 14 -1.25 22.78 22.06
CA PRO A 14 -1.23 21.84 20.95
C PRO A 14 0.11 21.09 20.93
N ASP A 15 0.43 20.28 21.93
CA ASP A 15 1.73 19.55 21.96
C ASP A 15 1.59 18.06 22.28
N THR A 16 0.56 17.41 21.73
CA THR A 16 0.43 15.94 21.78
C THR A 16 0.28 15.32 20.39
N GLN A 17 0.97 15.85 19.38
CA GLN A 17 0.78 15.43 17.97
C GLN A 17 2.01 14.98 17.15
N PRO A 18 3.14 14.47 17.69
CA PRO A 18 4.08 13.72 16.84
C PRO A 18 3.77 12.22 16.79
N VAL A 19 3.37 11.60 17.91
CA VAL A 19 3.26 10.13 17.99
C VAL A 19 2.00 9.59 17.31
N ALA A 20 0.85 10.24 17.53
CA ALA A 20 -0.42 9.80 16.95
C ALA A 20 -0.43 9.92 15.41
N VAL A 21 0.12 11.02 14.87
CA VAL A 21 0.22 11.24 13.42
C VAL A 21 1.16 10.23 12.78
N VAL A 22 2.34 9.98 13.35
CA VAL A 22 3.29 8.99 12.80
C VAL A 22 2.72 7.57 12.86
N ALA A 23 2.04 7.20 13.95
CA ALA A 23 1.39 5.89 14.08
C ALA A 23 0.23 5.73 13.08
N MET A 24 -0.58 6.78 12.89
CA MET A 24 -1.66 6.79 11.90
C MET A 24 -1.11 6.72 10.46
N SER A 25 -0.09 7.51 10.12
CA SER A 25 0.56 7.45 8.80
C SER A 25 1.15 6.07 8.51
N ARG A 26 1.81 5.44 9.49
CA ARG A 26 2.39 4.09 9.35
C ARG A 26 1.32 3.00 9.21
N ALA A 27 0.18 3.16 9.89
CA ALA A 27 -0.96 2.26 9.76
C ALA A 27 -1.66 2.41 8.39
N MET A 28 -1.83 3.64 7.90
CA MET A 28 -2.40 3.90 6.57
C MET A 28 -1.48 3.39 5.45
N SER A 29 -0.18 3.66 5.51
CA SER A 29 0.77 3.14 4.51
C SER A 29 0.81 1.61 4.46
N ARG A 30 0.72 0.92 5.61
CA ARG A 30 0.60 -0.56 5.63
C ARG A 30 -0.73 -1.06 5.07
N SER A 31 -1.83 -0.36 5.33
CA SER A 31 -3.15 -0.68 4.79
C SER A 31 -3.15 -0.58 3.26
N ASP A 32 -2.50 0.45 2.71
CA ASP A 32 -2.40 0.66 1.26
C ASP A 32 -1.54 -0.43 0.59
N SER A 33 -0.38 -0.76 1.16
CA SER A 33 0.47 -1.85 0.65
C SER A 33 -0.21 -3.22 0.72
N SER A 34 -0.94 -3.50 1.81
CA SER A 34 -1.67 -4.76 1.96
C SER A 34 -2.77 -4.90 0.90
N ALA A 35 -3.55 -3.84 0.67
CA ALA A 35 -4.60 -3.83 -0.34
C ALA A 35 -4.03 -4.00 -1.76
N GLU A 36 -2.93 -3.32 -2.07
CA GLU A 36 -2.23 -3.47 -3.35
C GLU A 36 -1.72 -4.90 -3.56
N ILE A 37 -1.06 -5.50 -2.55
CA ILE A 37 -0.56 -6.88 -2.63
C ILE A 37 -1.72 -7.86 -2.88
N SER A 38 -2.84 -7.73 -2.18
CA SER A 38 -4.02 -8.57 -2.41
C SER A 38 -4.55 -8.43 -3.84
N GLY A 39 -4.63 -7.21 -4.37
CA GLY A 39 -5.04 -6.98 -5.76
C GLY A 39 -4.08 -7.60 -6.78
N LEU A 40 -2.77 -7.51 -6.53
CA LEU A 40 -1.74 -8.12 -7.36
C LEU A 40 -1.81 -9.66 -7.34
N GLN A 41 -2.09 -10.27 -6.18
CA GLN A 41 -2.27 -11.72 -6.07
C GLN A 41 -3.46 -12.21 -6.90
N VAL A 42 -4.59 -11.50 -6.88
CA VAL A 42 -5.75 -11.81 -7.74
C VAL A 42 -5.38 -11.72 -9.22
N CYS A 43 -4.64 -10.66 -9.61
CA CYS A 43 -4.15 -10.52 -10.99
C CYS A 43 -3.22 -11.67 -11.40
N ILE A 44 -2.36 -12.15 -10.50
CA ILE A 44 -1.44 -13.28 -10.76
C ILE A 44 -2.24 -14.56 -10.98
N MET A 45 -3.22 -14.85 -10.11
CA MET A 45 -4.09 -16.02 -10.25
C MET A 45 -4.87 -16.00 -11.56
N ASN A 46 -5.43 -14.86 -11.94
CA ASN A 46 -6.10 -14.71 -13.24
C ASN A 46 -5.12 -14.91 -14.41
N THR A 47 -3.91 -14.35 -14.31
CA THR A 47 -2.88 -14.50 -15.35
C THR A 47 -2.45 -15.96 -15.49
N THR A 48 -2.35 -16.72 -14.39
CA THR A 48 -2.10 -18.16 -14.43
C THR A 48 -3.18 -18.90 -15.22
N ALA A 49 -4.46 -18.61 -14.98
CA ALA A 49 -5.54 -19.23 -15.75
C ALA A 49 -5.46 -18.89 -17.26
N GLN A 50 -5.00 -17.68 -17.61
CA GLN A 50 -4.78 -17.30 -19.02
C GLN A 50 -3.59 -18.01 -19.67
N ILE A 51 -2.56 -18.35 -18.87
CA ILE A 51 -1.44 -19.18 -19.34
C ILE A 51 -1.95 -20.58 -19.65
N ASP A 52 -2.73 -21.17 -18.76
CA ASP A 52 -3.31 -22.50 -18.94
C ASP A 52 -4.20 -22.53 -20.19
N ALA A 53 -5.10 -21.55 -20.36
CA ALA A 53 -5.94 -21.43 -21.55
C ALA A 53 -5.13 -21.26 -22.85
N ALA A 54 -4.00 -20.55 -22.82
CA ALA A 54 -3.11 -20.41 -23.98
C ALA A 54 -2.39 -21.73 -24.31
N LEU A 55 -2.04 -22.53 -23.31
CA LEU A 55 -1.47 -23.87 -23.51
C LEU A 55 -2.50 -24.83 -24.11
N ASP A 56 -3.73 -24.82 -23.59
CA ASP A 56 -4.82 -25.66 -24.10
C ASP A 56 -5.17 -25.34 -25.56
N ALA A 57 -4.96 -24.09 -25.99
CA ALA A 57 -5.17 -23.63 -27.35
C ALA A 57 -3.94 -23.79 -28.28
N ASP A 58 -2.80 -24.30 -27.78
CA ASP A 58 -1.47 -24.28 -28.45
C ASP A 58 -1.05 -22.88 -28.97
N ASP A 59 -1.57 -21.80 -28.35
CA ASP A 59 -1.21 -20.43 -28.72
C ASP A 59 0.10 -20.01 -28.03
N ARG A 60 1.22 -20.36 -28.67
CA ARG A 60 2.56 -20.01 -28.19
C ARG A 60 2.79 -18.50 -28.05
N ARG A 61 2.07 -17.67 -28.81
CA ARG A 61 2.23 -16.20 -28.72
C ARG A 61 1.54 -15.69 -27.47
N ALA A 62 0.29 -16.09 -27.25
CA ALA A 62 -0.45 -15.74 -26.04
C ALA A 62 0.28 -16.24 -24.80
N PHE A 63 0.77 -17.48 -24.81
CA PHE A 63 1.56 -18.06 -23.72
C PHE A 63 2.73 -17.15 -23.32
N ARG A 64 3.58 -16.75 -24.29
CA ARG A 64 4.73 -15.87 -24.01
C ARG A 64 4.31 -14.53 -23.41
N VAL A 65 3.25 -13.92 -23.94
CA VAL A 65 2.73 -12.64 -23.43
C VAL A 65 2.26 -12.79 -21.98
N TRP A 66 1.50 -13.83 -21.69
CA TRP A 66 0.98 -14.07 -20.34
C TRP A 66 2.09 -14.43 -19.34
N CYS A 67 3.11 -15.19 -19.75
CA CYS A 67 4.29 -15.44 -18.92
C CYS A 67 5.04 -14.14 -18.57
N LEU A 68 5.28 -13.26 -19.55
CA LEU A 68 5.92 -11.96 -19.31
C LEU A 68 5.08 -11.09 -18.36
N ARG A 69 3.76 -11.06 -18.56
CA ARG A 69 2.85 -10.33 -17.69
C ARG A 69 2.89 -10.86 -16.26
N ARG A 70 2.91 -12.20 -16.08
CA ARG A 70 3.03 -12.82 -14.76
C ARG A 70 4.34 -12.46 -14.06
N ALA A 71 5.46 -12.49 -14.77
CA ALA A 71 6.75 -12.08 -14.23
C ALA A 71 6.75 -10.61 -13.79
N SER A 72 6.16 -9.72 -14.59
CA SER A 72 6.01 -8.30 -14.23
C SER A 72 5.16 -8.09 -12.98
N LEU A 73 4.08 -8.85 -12.80
CA LEU A 73 3.24 -8.79 -11.61
C LEU A 73 4.00 -9.25 -10.35
N ILE A 74 4.78 -10.33 -10.44
CA ILE A 74 5.61 -10.82 -9.32
C ILE A 74 6.65 -9.76 -8.92
N ALA A 75 7.36 -9.20 -9.90
CA ALA A 75 8.33 -8.14 -9.65
C ALA A 75 7.70 -6.90 -9.00
N ARG A 76 6.43 -6.61 -9.29
CA ARG A 76 5.69 -5.53 -8.62
C ARG A 76 5.35 -5.89 -7.17
N VAL A 77 4.91 -7.11 -6.90
CA VAL A 77 4.70 -7.58 -5.51
C VAL A 77 5.98 -7.46 -4.70
N GLU A 78 7.11 -7.91 -5.24
CA GLU A 78 8.42 -7.79 -4.58
C GLU A 78 8.77 -6.33 -4.28
N ARG A 79 8.52 -5.43 -5.23
CA ARG A 79 8.78 -3.99 -5.04
C ARG A 79 7.93 -3.40 -3.91
N VAL A 80 6.62 -3.68 -3.90
CA VAL A 80 5.69 -3.21 -2.86
C VAL A 80 6.07 -3.78 -1.49
N LEU A 81 6.50 -5.05 -1.42
CA LEU A 81 6.99 -5.66 -0.18
C LEU A 81 8.24 -4.95 0.36
N VAL A 82 9.18 -4.61 -0.52
CA VAL A 82 10.39 -3.85 -0.13
C VAL A 82 10.02 -2.45 0.33
N GLU A 83 9.17 -1.73 -0.40
CA GLU A 83 8.71 -0.39 -0.03
C GLU A 83 7.98 -0.39 1.31
N ALA A 84 7.11 -1.38 1.56
CA ALA A 84 6.42 -1.53 2.83
C ALA A 84 7.36 -1.86 4.00
N ALA A 85 8.43 -2.63 3.74
CA ALA A 85 9.43 -2.98 4.74
C ALA A 85 10.35 -1.80 5.08
N THR A 86 10.70 -0.97 4.10
CA THR A 86 11.59 0.20 4.30
C THR A 86 10.87 1.44 4.82
N ALA A 87 9.56 1.55 4.58
CA ALA A 87 8.72 2.60 5.17
C ALA A 87 8.34 2.32 6.64
N ALA A 88 8.65 1.12 7.17
CA ALA A 88 8.37 0.72 8.55
C ALA A 88 9.51 1.13 9.48
#